data_AF-A0A9E6RT72-F1
#
_entry.id   AF-A0A9E6RT72-F1
#
_cell.length_a   1.000
_cell.length_b   1.000
_cell.length_c   1.000
_cell.angle_alpha   90.00
_cell.angle_beta   90.00
_cell.angle_gamma   90.00
#
_symmetry.space_group_name_H-M   'P 1'
#
loop_
_entity.id
_entity.type
_entity.pdbx_description
1 polymer ?
#
loop_
_entity_poly.entity_id
_entity_poly.type
_entity_poly.pdbx_seq_one_letter_code
_entity_poly.pdbx_strand_id
1 'polypeptide(L)'
;MNAPRKPVFDSWAKFLNPQSLRSNLIAASIFLAAYETLCTSAIDRIRNFFAYDFDENGLGIESEDYKKKVLSLDKIRLRASLLWLKEMSAISDADIILVDEIRRHRNKLAHELPRFLTDADAEININFLVDIYELVTKIDRWWIREVDIPTNSDFDGQNIADSDIKSGSMIFIQMMLKIATGEDSSVFWDEFQKQTSSFWN
;
A
#
# COMPACT_ATOMS: atom_id res chain seq x y z
N MET A 1 -25.77 1.45 -42.66
CA MET A 1 -24.80 1.50 -41.55
C MET A 1 -25.41 0.77 -40.37
N ASN A 2 -24.93 -0.43 -40.04
CA ASN A 2 -25.36 -1.12 -38.83
C ASN A 2 -24.71 -0.42 -37.64
N ALA A 3 -25.50 0.03 -36.67
CA ALA A 3 -24.98 0.58 -35.43
C ALA A 3 -24.00 -0.44 -34.79
N PRO A 4 -22.85 0.00 -34.25
CA PRO A 4 -21.96 -0.90 -33.53
C PRO A 4 -22.75 -1.63 -32.44
N ARG A 5 -22.53 -2.95 -32.28
CA ARG A 5 -23.11 -3.70 -31.16
C ARG A 5 -22.70 -2.96 -29.88
N LYS A 6 -23.68 -2.61 -29.04
CA LYS A 6 -23.55 -1.87 -27.77
C LYS A 6 -22.17 -2.03 -27.07
N PRO A 7 -21.64 -3.24 -26.83
CA PRO A 7 -20.33 -3.43 -26.18
C PRO A 7 -19.12 -2.82 -26.92
N VAL A 8 -19.11 -2.82 -28.26
CA VAL A 8 -18.02 -2.21 -29.04
C VAL A 8 -18.04 -0.69 -28.90
N PHE A 9 -19.24 -0.10 -28.90
CA PHE A 9 -19.39 1.34 -28.70
C PHE A 9 -18.93 1.75 -27.31
N ASP A 10 -19.32 1.01 -26.27
CA ASP A 10 -18.97 1.30 -24.88
C ASP A 10 -17.45 1.22 -24.65
N SER A 11 -16.77 0.23 -25.22
CA SER A 11 -15.30 0.11 -25.20
C SER A 11 -14.60 1.30 -25.87
N TRP A 12 -15.08 1.73 -27.05
CA TRP A 12 -14.54 2.92 -27.71
C TRP A 12 -14.86 4.20 -26.93
N ALA A 13 -16.03 4.31 -26.31
CA ALA A 13 -16.41 5.44 -25.47
C ALA A 13 -15.52 5.54 -24.24
N LYS A 14 -15.22 4.41 -23.57
CA LYS A 14 -14.30 4.34 -22.43
C LYS A 14 -12.90 4.83 -22.78
N PHE A 15 -12.38 4.41 -23.94
CA PHE A 15 -11.03 4.76 -24.39
C PHE A 15 -10.91 6.19 -24.95
N LEU A 16 -11.86 6.61 -25.80
CA LEU A 16 -11.78 7.90 -26.50
C LEU A 16 -12.28 9.07 -25.66
N ASN A 17 -13.05 8.83 -24.59
CA ASN A 17 -13.46 9.88 -23.66
C ASN A 17 -12.26 10.30 -22.79
N PRO A 18 -11.77 11.56 -22.89
CA PRO A 18 -10.58 11.98 -22.16
C PRO A 18 -10.74 11.92 -20.64
N GLN A 19 -11.95 12.13 -20.11
CA GLN A 19 -12.21 12.07 -18.67
C GLN A 19 -12.13 10.63 -18.16
N SER A 20 -12.76 9.69 -18.88
CA SER A 20 -12.72 8.25 -18.58
C SER A 20 -11.28 7.72 -18.63
N LEU A 21 -10.57 7.98 -19.73
CA LEU A 21 -9.19 7.51 -19.90
C LEU A 21 -8.26 8.05 -18.81
N ARG A 22 -8.34 9.35 -18.50
CA ARG A 22 -7.55 9.95 -17.41
C ARG A 22 -7.87 9.34 -16.06
N SER A 23 -9.16 9.17 -15.75
CA SER A 23 -9.59 8.61 -14.47
C SER A 23 -9.07 7.18 -14.29
N ASN A 24 -9.11 6.35 -15.34
CA ASN A 24 -8.60 4.97 -15.29
C ASN A 24 -7.07 4.91 -15.17
N LEU A 25 -6.34 5.82 -15.84
CA LEU A 25 -4.89 5.92 -15.69
C LEU A 25 -4.47 6.35 -14.28
N ILE A 26 -5.18 7.32 -13.70
CA ILE A 26 -4.96 7.78 -12.32
C ILE A 26 -5.30 6.68 -11.32
N ALA A 27 -6.43 6.01 -11.49
CA ALA A 27 -6.81 4.89 -10.63
C ALA A 27 -5.78 3.76 -10.69
N ALA A 28 -5.25 3.44 -11.88
CA ALA A 28 -4.22 2.42 -12.04
C ALA A 28 -2.92 2.80 -11.32
N SER A 29 -2.45 4.04 -11.48
CA SER A 29 -1.20 4.49 -10.85
C SER A 29 -1.31 4.52 -9.32
N ILE A 30 -2.42 5.02 -8.79
CA ILE A 30 -2.69 5.06 -7.35
C ILE A 30 -2.79 3.65 -6.78
N PHE A 31 -3.48 2.75 -7.47
CA PHE A 31 -3.58 1.36 -7.04
C PHE A 31 -2.23 0.66 -7.01
N LEU A 32 -1.40 0.83 -8.03
CA LEU A 32 -0.05 0.25 -8.04
C LEU A 32 0.81 0.82 -6.90
N ALA A 33 0.80 2.14 -6.70
CA ALA A 33 1.56 2.78 -5.63
C ALA A 33 1.09 2.34 -4.23
N ALA A 34 -0.22 2.24 -4.01
CA ALA A 34 -0.79 1.76 -2.74
C ALA A 34 -0.41 0.29 -2.48
N TYR A 35 -0.46 -0.56 -3.52
CA TYR A 35 -0.03 -1.95 -3.40
C TYR A 35 1.45 -2.10 -3.05
N GLU A 36 2.34 -1.34 -3.69
CA GLU A 36 3.77 -1.37 -3.33
C GLU A 36 4.00 -0.83 -1.92
N THR A 37 3.23 0.17 -1.48
CA THR A 37 3.28 0.67 -0.09
C THR A 37 2.91 -0.43 0.91
N LEU A 38 1.87 -1.21 0.63
CA LEU A 38 1.51 -2.40 1.41
C LEU A 38 2.64 -3.42 1.46
N CYS A 39 3.29 -3.68 0.32
CA CYS A 39 4.44 -4.58 0.27
C CYS A 39 5.59 -4.07 1.15
N THR A 40 5.93 -2.79 1.09
CA THR A 40 6.98 -2.19 1.94
C THR A 40 6.65 -2.30 3.42
N SER A 41 5.41 -1.96 3.83
CA SER A 41 4.96 -2.12 5.21
C SER A 41 5.02 -3.58 5.70
N ALA A 42 4.64 -4.53 4.84
CA ALA A 42 4.63 -5.95 5.20
C ALA A 42 6.01 -6.62 5.11
N ILE A 43 6.89 -6.22 4.20
CA ILE A 43 8.13 -6.93 3.88
C ILE A 43 9.34 -6.20 4.46
N ASP A 44 9.53 -4.93 4.07
CA ASP A 44 10.81 -4.24 4.27
C ASP A 44 11.06 -3.94 5.75
N ARG A 45 10.00 -3.62 6.50
CA ARG A 45 10.09 -3.45 7.97
C ARG A 45 10.59 -4.70 8.66
N ILE A 46 10.02 -5.87 8.34
CA ILE A 46 10.44 -7.15 8.91
C ILE A 46 11.87 -7.46 8.48
N ARG A 47 12.20 -7.28 7.19
CA ARG A 47 13.54 -7.50 6.67
C ARG A 47 14.57 -6.67 7.44
N ASN A 48 14.30 -5.39 7.65
CA ASN A 48 15.18 -4.47 8.36
C ASN A 48 15.30 -4.82 9.86
N PHE A 49 14.24 -5.30 10.49
CA PHE A 49 14.27 -5.76 11.88
C PHE A 49 15.25 -6.92 12.12
N PHE A 50 15.39 -7.82 11.14
CA PHE A 50 16.33 -8.94 11.20
C PHE A 50 17.72 -8.60 10.63
N ALA A 51 17.95 -7.39 10.14
CA ALA A 51 19.20 -7.03 9.46
C ALA A 51 20.30 -6.63 10.45
N TYR A 52 21.55 -7.01 10.13
CA TYR A 52 22.74 -6.55 10.85
C TYR A 52 23.49 -5.44 10.10
N ASP A 53 23.29 -5.38 8.78
CA ASP A 53 23.91 -4.42 7.87
C ASP A 53 22.86 -3.94 6.87
N PHE A 54 23.11 -2.81 6.21
CA PHE A 54 22.23 -2.23 5.20
C PHE A 54 22.99 -2.04 3.88
N ASP A 55 22.28 -2.17 2.75
CA ASP A 55 22.83 -1.87 1.44
C ASP A 55 22.87 -0.36 1.15
N GLU A 56 23.38 0.02 -0.03
CA GLU A 56 23.50 1.41 -0.47
C GLU A 56 22.17 2.18 -0.56
N ASN A 57 21.05 1.46 -0.61
CA ASN A 57 19.70 2.02 -0.67
C ASN A 57 19.01 2.03 0.70
N GLY A 58 19.71 1.64 1.76
CA GLY A 58 19.16 1.57 3.12
C GLY A 58 18.25 0.37 3.36
N LEU A 59 18.30 -0.67 2.50
CA LEU A 59 17.58 -1.92 2.73
C LEU A 59 18.46 -2.92 3.50
N GLY A 60 17.89 -3.53 4.54
CA GLY A 60 18.62 -4.47 5.40
C GLY A 60 19.12 -5.69 4.63
N ILE A 61 20.39 -6.05 4.77
CA ILE A 61 20.95 -7.26 4.16
C ILE A 61 20.30 -8.48 4.83
N GLU A 62 19.86 -9.45 4.02
CA GLU A 62 19.11 -10.61 4.50
C GLU A 62 19.94 -11.50 5.43
N SER A 63 19.60 -11.50 6.71
CA SER A 63 20.23 -12.36 7.70
C SER A 63 19.72 -13.80 7.63
N GLU A 64 20.50 -14.73 8.20
CA GLU A 64 20.07 -16.13 8.35
C GLU A 64 18.81 -16.26 9.22
N ASP A 65 18.61 -15.34 10.16
CA ASP A 65 17.41 -15.28 10.99
C ASP A 65 16.19 -14.90 10.17
N TYR A 66 16.29 -13.88 9.30
CA TYR A 66 15.22 -13.53 8.37
C TYR A 66 14.84 -14.71 7.47
N LYS A 67 15.84 -15.41 6.93
CA LYS A 67 15.62 -16.59 6.08
C LYS A 67 14.91 -17.73 6.83
N LYS A 68 15.34 -18.03 8.05
CA LYS A 68 14.82 -19.16 8.83
C LYS A 68 13.47 -18.87 9.48
N LYS A 69 13.24 -17.65 9.95
CA LYS A 69 12.03 -17.27 10.72
C LYS A 69 10.93 -16.69 9.84
N VAL A 70 11.28 -16.09 8.70
CA VAL A 70 10.29 -15.44 7.80
C VAL A 70 10.23 -16.16 6.47
N LEU A 71 11.31 -16.16 5.68
CA LEU A 71 11.28 -16.68 4.30
C LEU A 71 11.07 -18.20 4.19
N SER A 72 11.21 -18.94 5.29
CA SER A 72 10.91 -20.37 5.34
C SER A 72 9.41 -20.67 5.37
N LEU A 73 8.57 -19.70 5.73
CA LEU A 73 7.12 -19.88 5.91
C LEU A 73 6.37 -20.02 4.59
N ASP A 74 6.85 -19.38 3.52
CA ASP A 74 6.28 -19.49 2.18
C ASP A 74 7.30 -19.14 1.09
N LYS A 75 7.09 -19.66 -0.13
CA LYS A 75 7.94 -19.36 -1.29
C LYS A 75 7.81 -17.91 -1.76
N ILE A 76 6.64 -17.31 -1.58
CA ILE A 76 6.35 -15.92 -1.97
C ILE A 76 6.68 -15.03 -0.78
N ARG A 77 7.67 -14.14 -0.94
CA ARG A 77 8.14 -13.22 0.12
C ARG A 77 7.00 -12.49 0.83
N LEU A 78 6.09 -11.86 0.09
CA LEU A 78 4.93 -11.17 0.68
C LEU A 78 4.10 -12.12 1.57
N ARG A 79 3.86 -13.34 1.10
CA ARG A 79 3.06 -14.32 1.85
C ARG A 79 3.80 -14.82 3.09
N ALA A 80 5.10 -15.04 2.98
CA ALA A 80 5.97 -15.40 4.10
C ALA A 80 5.95 -14.32 5.20
N SER A 81 6.07 -13.04 4.80
CA SER A 81 5.95 -11.89 5.69
C SER A 81 4.58 -11.79 6.37
N LEU A 82 3.49 -12.01 5.64
CA LEU A 82 2.13 -11.99 6.21
C LEU A 82 1.91 -13.14 7.21
N LEU A 83 2.45 -14.34 6.94
CA LEU A 83 2.38 -15.45 7.88
C LEU A 83 3.13 -15.12 9.18
N TRP A 84 4.30 -14.50 9.08
CA TRP A 84 5.03 -14.03 10.25
C TRP A 84 4.25 -12.96 11.04
N LEU A 85 3.66 -11.97 10.36
CA LEU A 85 2.81 -10.96 11.00
C LEU A 85 1.60 -11.58 11.70
N LYS A 86 1.01 -12.63 11.11
CA LYS A 86 -0.06 -13.40 11.75
C LYS A 86 0.42 -14.14 13.00
N GLU A 87 1.59 -14.77 12.96
CA GLU A 87 2.19 -15.41 14.16
C GLU A 87 2.41 -14.40 15.28
N MET A 88 2.75 -13.15 14.95
CA MET A 88 2.87 -12.04 15.88
C MET A 88 1.52 -11.40 16.28
N SER A 89 0.39 -11.96 15.84
CA SER A 89 -0.97 -11.44 16.07
C SER A 89 -1.21 -10.02 15.54
N ALA A 90 -0.40 -9.56 14.59
CA ALA A 90 -0.57 -8.25 13.94
C ALA A 90 -1.75 -8.25 12.96
N ILE A 91 -1.95 -9.38 12.27
CA ILE A 91 -3.00 -9.57 11.27
C ILE A 91 -3.68 -10.94 11.44
N SER A 92 -4.82 -11.11 10.78
CA SER A 92 -5.68 -12.29 10.81
C SER A 92 -5.62 -13.09 9.50
N ASP A 93 -6.17 -14.30 9.49
CA ASP A 93 -6.31 -15.09 8.26
C ASP A 93 -7.15 -14.38 7.18
N ALA A 94 -8.17 -13.63 7.57
CA ALA A 94 -8.99 -12.85 6.65
C ALA A 94 -8.17 -11.77 5.93
N ASP A 95 -7.23 -11.13 6.64
CA ASP A 95 -6.33 -10.14 6.05
C ASP A 95 -5.42 -10.78 5.00
N ILE A 96 -4.91 -12.00 5.25
CA ILE A 96 -4.06 -12.72 4.29
C ILE A 96 -4.85 -13.05 3.00
N ILE A 97 -6.10 -13.50 3.15
CA ILE A 97 -6.98 -13.78 2.00
C ILE A 97 -7.22 -12.50 1.19
N LEU A 98 -7.47 -11.37 1.87
CA LEU A 98 -7.66 -10.07 1.24
C LEU A 98 -6.42 -9.63 0.47
N VAL A 99 -5.22 -9.78 1.04
CA VAL A 99 -3.96 -9.47 0.34
C VAL A 99 -3.76 -10.34 -0.91
N ASP A 100 -4.16 -11.62 -0.88
CA ASP A 100 -4.13 -12.47 -2.07
C ASP A 100 -5.08 -11.99 -3.17
N GLU A 101 -6.28 -11.49 -2.81
CA GLU A 101 -7.23 -10.90 -3.75
C GLU A 101 -6.68 -9.62 -4.38
N ILE A 102 -6.14 -8.72 -3.55
CA ILE A 102 -5.47 -7.50 -4.00
C ILE A 102 -4.31 -7.83 -4.93
N ARG A 103 -3.44 -8.79 -4.56
CA ARG A 103 -2.30 -9.20 -5.39
C ARG A 103 -2.75 -9.76 -6.74
N ARG A 104 -3.81 -10.56 -6.78
CA ARG A 104 -4.38 -11.07 -8.04
C ARG A 104 -4.91 -9.95 -8.92
N HIS A 105 -5.58 -8.96 -8.33
CA HIS A 105 -6.06 -7.79 -9.07
C HIS A 105 -4.89 -6.96 -9.62
N ARG A 106 -3.86 -6.71 -8.80
CA ARG A 106 -2.63 -6.03 -9.21
C ARG A 106 -1.94 -6.73 -10.37
N ASN A 107 -1.80 -8.05 -10.31
CA ASN A 107 -1.17 -8.82 -11.38
C ASN A 107 -1.96 -8.68 -12.70
N LYS A 108 -3.29 -8.76 -12.64
CA LYS A 108 -4.13 -8.50 -13.83
C LYS A 108 -3.91 -7.08 -14.35
N LEU A 109 -3.95 -6.07 -13.48
CA LEU A 109 -3.74 -4.68 -13.86
C LEU A 109 -2.37 -4.46 -14.53
N ALA A 110 -1.31 -5.00 -13.95
CA ALA A 110 0.05 -4.84 -14.47
C ALA A 110 0.26 -5.50 -15.84
N HIS A 111 -0.36 -6.67 -16.07
CA HIS A 111 -0.22 -7.41 -17.33
C HIS A 111 -1.24 -6.98 -18.40
N GLU A 112 -2.40 -6.48 -17.99
CA GLU A 112 -3.54 -6.23 -18.88
C GLU A 112 -3.98 -4.75 -18.86
N LEU A 113 -3.13 -3.81 -18.47
CA LEU A 113 -3.49 -2.38 -18.40
C LEU A 113 -4.23 -1.88 -19.66
N PRO A 114 -3.80 -2.17 -20.91
CA PRO A 114 -4.55 -1.77 -22.10
C PRO A 114 -6.00 -2.27 -22.09
N ARG A 115 -6.27 -3.47 -21.56
CA ARG A 115 -7.63 -4.00 -21.40
C ARG A 115 -8.42 -3.16 -20.41
N PHE A 116 -7.86 -2.85 -19.23
CA PHE A 116 -8.52 -1.96 -18.26
C PHE A 116 -8.83 -0.56 -18.81
N LEU A 117 -8.08 -0.08 -19.81
CA LEU A 117 -8.31 1.21 -20.45
C LEU A 117 -9.31 1.17 -21.63
N THR A 118 -9.52 0.01 -22.24
CA THR A 118 -10.25 -0.12 -23.52
C THR A 118 -11.50 -0.99 -23.45
N ASP A 119 -11.55 -1.95 -22.52
CA ASP A 119 -12.64 -2.90 -22.38
C ASP A 119 -13.67 -2.36 -21.36
N ALA A 120 -14.91 -2.18 -21.80
CA ALA A 120 -16.00 -1.68 -20.96
C ALA A 120 -16.31 -2.59 -19.77
N ASP A 121 -15.98 -3.88 -19.84
CA ASP A 121 -16.22 -4.84 -18.75
C ASP A 121 -15.02 -4.97 -17.79
N ALA A 122 -13.91 -4.26 -18.06
CA ALA A 122 -12.67 -4.34 -17.28
C ALA A 122 -12.49 -3.13 -16.35
N GLU A 123 -12.93 -3.24 -15.10
CA GLU A 123 -12.83 -2.15 -14.13
C GLU A 123 -11.74 -2.37 -13.08
N ILE A 124 -11.06 -1.29 -12.72
CA ILE A 124 -10.11 -1.27 -11.59
C ILE A 124 -10.95 -1.25 -10.32
N ASN A 125 -10.75 -2.24 -9.44
CA ASN A 125 -11.52 -2.32 -8.22
C ASN A 125 -10.97 -1.34 -7.18
N ILE A 126 -11.50 -0.12 -7.19
CA ILE A 126 -11.09 0.96 -6.28
C ILE A 126 -11.37 0.66 -4.81
N ASN A 127 -12.27 -0.27 -4.48
CA ASN A 127 -12.54 -0.64 -3.08
C ASN A 127 -11.29 -1.25 -2.44
N PHE A 128 -10.46 -1.93 -3.22
CA PHE A 128 -9.18 -2.44 -2.74
C PHE A 128 -8.22 -1.33 -2.29
N LEU A 129 -8.40 -0.07 -2.69
CA LEU A 129 -7.59 1.03 -2.15
C LEU A 129 -7.90 1.29 -0.67
N VAL A 130 -9.18 1.18 -0.29
CA VAL A 130 -9.61 1.29 1.11
C VAL A 130 -9.07 0.09 1.89
N ASP A 131 -9.21 -1.11 1.33
CA ASP A 131 -8.68 -2.34 1.94
C ASP A 131 -7.17 -2.26 2.16
N ILE A 132 -6.41 -1.78 1.17
CA ILE A 132 -4.96 -1.56 1.28
C ILE A 132 -4.66 -0.56 2.40
N TYR A 133 -5.40 0.56 2.46
CA TYR A 133 -5.21 1.57 3.50
C TYR A 133 -5.45 1.01 4.91
N GLU A 134 -6.49 0.20 5.08
CA GLU A 134 -6.80 -0.45 6.36
C GLU A 134 -5.73 -1.48 6.75
N LEU A 135 -5.26 -2.29 5.80
CA LEU A 135 -4.17 -3.24 6.01
C LEU A 135 -2.87 -2.55 6.40
N VAL A 136 -2.46 -1.49 5.69
CA VAL A 136 -1.28 -0.69 6.02
C VAL A 136 -1.44 -0.06 7.39
N THR A 137 -2.61 0.52 7.70
CA THR A 137 -2.89 1.11 9.01
C THR A 137 -2.74 0.08 10.13
N LYS A 138 -3.25 -1.14 9.92
CA LYS A 138 -3.18 -2.23 10.90
C LYS A 138 -1.74 -2.69 11.13
N ILE A 139 -1.01 -2.96 10.05
CA ILE A 139 0.39 -3.42 10.11
C ILE A 139 1.28 -2.36 10.72
N ASP A 140 1.19 -1.12 10.25
CA ASP A 140 2.09 -0.05 10.70
C ASP A 140 1.82 0.38 12.14
N ARG A 141 0.56 0.42 12.57
CA ARG A 141 0.22 0.72 13.97
C ARG A 141 0.71 -0.36 14.90
N TRP A 142 0.49 -1.62 14.54
CA TRP A 142 1.03 -2.75 15.31
C TRP A 142 2.55 -2.63 15.40
N TRP A 143 3.23 -2.36 14.28
CA TRP A 143 4.67 -2.21 14.26
C TRP A 143 5.15 -1.08 15.18
N ILE A 144 4.57 0.11 15.05
CA ILE A 144 4.97 1.27 15.87
C ILE A 144 4.72 0.99 17.35
N ARG A 145 3.58 0.37 17.69
CA ARG A 145 3.22 0.11 19.08
C ARG A 145 4.04 -0.98 19.75
N GLU A 146 4.29 -2.08 19.04
CA GLU A 146 4.94 -3.25 19.63
C GLU A 146 6.46 -3.25 19.42
N VAL A 147 6.97 -2.44 18.48
CA VAL A 147 8.40 -2.41 18.12
C VAL A 147 9.01 -1.02 18.32
N ASP A 148 8.51 0.01 17.64
CA ASP A 148 9.19 1.31 17.63
C ASP A 148 9.07 2.07 18.98
N ILE A 149 7.88 2.11 19.58
CA ILE A 149 7.66 2.80 20.87
C ILE A 149 8.45 2.14 22.00
N PRO A 150 8.40 0.80 22.21
CA PRO A 150 9.14 0.16 23.31
C PRO A 150 10.67 0.23 23.17
N THR A 151 11.18 0.51 21.96
CA THR A 151 12.62 0.62 21.69
C THR A 151 13.13 2.05 21.70
N ASN A 152 12.26 3.03 21.96
CA ASN A 152 12.60 4.45 22.00
C ASN A 152 12.29 5.07 23.38
N SER A 153 13.35 5.44 24.10
CA SER A 153 13.28 6.02 25.45
C SER A 153 12.49 7.33 25.53
N ASP A 154 12.31 8.05 24.42
CA ASP A 154 11.52 9.29 24.40
C ASP A 154 10.05 9.03 24.75
N PHE A 155 9.58 7.79 24.59
CA PHE A 155 8.20 7.39 24.88
C PHE A 155 8.05 6.63 26.20
N ASP A 156 9.10 6.54 27.02
CA ASP A 156 9.05 5.82 28.30
C ASP A 156 7.96 6.38 29.24
N GLY A 157 7.10 5.50 29.74
CA GLY A 157 6.00 5.86 30.64
C GLY A 157 4.83 6.60 29.97
N GLN A 158 4.87 6.78 28.65
CA GLN A 158 3.77 7.40 27.90
C GLN A 158 2.74 6.35 27.45
N ASN A 159 1.46 6.71 27.52
CA ASN A 159 0.38 5.91 26.94
C ASN A 159 -0.12 6.63 25.67
N ILE A 160 0.24 6.09 24.51
CA ILE A 160 -0.12 6.67 23.21
C ILE A 160 -1.37 5.96 22.69
N ALA A 161 -2.41 6.72 22.35
CA ALA A 161 -3.61 6.16 21.76
C ALA A 161 -3.36 5.78 20.28
N ASP A 162 -4.00 4.70 19.82
CA ASP A 162 -3.90 4.26 18.41
C ASP A 162 -4.31 5.37 17.40
N SER A 163 -5.16 6.32 17.81
CA SER A 163 -5.54 7.48 16.98
C SER A 163 -4.35 8.35 16.59
N ASP A 164 -3.36 8.43 17.49
CA ASP A 164 -2.23 9.34 17.42
C ASP A 164 -1.04 8.68 16.70
N ILE A 165 -1.09 7.36 16.51
CA ILE A 165 -0.12 6.60 15.73
C ILE A 165 -0.44 6.72 14.23
N LYS A 166 0.43 7.45 13.52
CA LYS A 166 0.42 7.64 12.07
C LYS A 166 1.79 7.32 11.48
N SER A 167 1.84 6.46 10.48
CA SER A 167 3.06 6.23 9.70
C SER A 167 3.09 7.09 8.44
N GLY A 168 4.29 7.26 7.86
CA GLY A 168 4.45 7.88 6.54
C GLY A 168 3.65 7.16 5.45
N SER A 169 3.58 5.82 5.47
CA SER A 169 2.79 5.02 4.53
C SER A 169 1.30 5.33 4.61
N MET A 170 0.76 5.49 5.83
CA MET A 170 -0.64 5.87 6.03
C MET A 170 -0.93 7.25 5.45
N ILE A 171 -0.06 8.23 5.71
CA ILE A 171 -0.20 9.60 5.19
C ILE A 171 -0.10 9.58 3.67
N PHE A 172 0.86 8.85 3.10
CA PHE A 172 1.06 8.73 1.66
C PHE A 172 -0.19 8.22 0.94
N ILE A 173 -0.78 7.12 1.43
CA ILE A 173 -2.00 6.56 0.82
C ILE A 173 -3.19 7.52 0.97
N GLN A 174 -3.36 8.17 2.12
CA GLN A 174 -4.40 9.18 2.31
C GLN A 174 -4.26 10.36 1.33
N MET A 175 -3.04 10.85 1.12
CA MET A 175 -2.77 11.92 0.15
C MET A 175 -3.14 11.49 -1.27
N MET A 176 -2.74 10.28 -1.68
CA MET A 176 -3.11 9.74 -2.99
C MET A 176 -4.63 9.64 -3.16
N LEU A 177 -5.36 9.14 -2.15
CA LEU A 177 -6.81 9.04 -2.17
C LEU A 177 -7.48 10.40 -2.32
N LYS A 178 -7.06 11.42 -1.55
CA LYS A 178 -7.61 12.78 -1.67
C LYS A 178 -7.43 13.34 -3.07
N ILE A 179 -6.22 13.24 -3.62
CA ILE A 179 -5.91 13.70 -4.98
C ILE A 179 -6.77 12.94 -6.01
N ALA A 180 -6.95 11.63 -5.86
CA ALA A 180 -7.79 10.80 -6.74
C ALA A 180 -9.25 11.29 -6.77
N THR A 181 -9.77 11.68 -5.60
CA THR A 181 -11.16 12.10 -5.41
C THR A 181 -11.41 13.57 -5.77
N GLY A 182 -10.36 14.34 -6.08
CA GLY A 182 -10.45 15.77 -6.33
C GLY A 182 -10.70 16.61 -5.07
N GLU A 183 -10.48 16.04 -3.89
CA GLU A 183 -10.46 16.79 -2.63
C GLU A 183 -9.16 17.59 -2.53
N ASP A 184 -9.24 18.80 -1.96
CA ASP A 184 -8.08 19.68 -1.81
C ASP A 184 -7.02 19.04 -0.88
N SER A 185 -5.83 18.76 -1.45
CA SER A 185 -4.68 18.20 -0.76
C SER A 185 -3.77 19.27 -0.14
N SER A 186 -4.12 20.55 -0.28
CA SER A 186 -3.40 21.70 0.27
C SER A 186 -3.07 21.55 1.76
N VAL A 187 -3.99 21.00 2.55
CA VAL A 187 -3.81 20.80 4.00
C VAL A 187 -2.59 19.92 4.32
N PHE A 188 -2.36 18.85 3.54
CA PHE A 188 -1.20 17.99 3.74
C PHE A 188 0.10 18.62 3.25
N TRP A 189 0.03 19.43 2.19
CA TRP A 189 1.16 20.20 1.69
C TRP A 189 1.61 21.26 2.70
N ASP A 190 0.66 22.01 3.27
CA ASP A 190 0.92 23.02 4.29
C ASP A 190 1.49 22.39 5.56
N GLU A 191 0.98 21.22 5.98
CA GLU A 191 1.48 20.49 7.14
C GLU A 191 2.90 19.94 6.90
N PHE A 192 3.17 19.38 5.71
CA PHE A 192 4.51 18.94 5.33
C PHE A 192 5.52 20.10 5.32
N GLN A 193 5.13 21.28 4.84
CA GLN A 193 5.96 22.49 4.90
C GLN A 193 6.24 22.94 6.33
N LYS A 194 5.27 22.83 7.24
CA LYS A 194 5.48 23.18 8.66
C LYS A 194 6.45 22.22 9.36
N GLN A 195 6.28 20.92 9.16
CA GLN A 195 7.14 19.91 9.79
C GLN A 195 8.58 19.97 9.24
N THR A 196 8.75 20.16 7.93
CA THR A 196 10.08 20.34 7.34
C THR A 196 10.75 21.64 7.79
N SER A 197 10.00 22.72 8.00
CA SER A 197 10.55 23.98 8.53
C SER A 197 10.93 23.90 10.02
N SER A 198 10.31 22.99 10.79
CA SER A 198 10.66 22.71 12.19
C SER A 198 11.89 21.81 12.35
N PHE A 199 12.24 21.03 11.32
CA PHE A 199 13.40 20.13 11.34
C PHE A 199 14.74 20.83 11.01
N TRP A 200 14.70 22.04 10.44
CA TRP A 200 15.89 22.83 10.04
C TRP A 200 16.06 24.14 10.83
N ASN A 201 15.38 24.27 11.98
CA ASN A 201 15.61 25.30 13.01
C ASN A 201 16.05 24.62 14.31
#